data_AF-A0A9X0HZI2-F1
#
_entry.id   AF-A0A9X0HZI2-F1
#
_cell.length_a   1.000
_cell.length_b   1.000
_cell.length_c   1.000
_cell.angle_alpha   90.00
_cell.angle_beta   90.00
_cell.angle_gamma   90.00
#
_symmetry.space_group_name_H-M   'P 1'
#
loop_
_entity.id
_entity.type
_entity.pdbx_description
1 polymer ?
#
loop_
_entity_poly.entity_id
_entity_poly.type
_entity_poly.pdbx_seq_one_letter_code
_entity_poly.pdbx_strand_id
1 'polypeptide(L)'
;MEALVALSMGDSGVRSVGVGDYINLFFDVIDDDIPWQWRDWSCFTPEEVERLDAVHGLLQAACVVTPWNDTDDDFIASGWPGRIQPAARAALDVMQARGRFREDAEEENPSE
;
A
#
# COMPACT_ATOMS: atom_id res chain seq x y z
N MET A 1 1.43 4.04 -6.16
CA MET A 1 0.93 2.66 -6.18
C MET A 1 -0.44 2.86 -5.61
N GLU A 2 -1.51 2.63 -6.37
CA GLU A 2 -2.85 3.02 -5.95
C GLU A 2 -3.20 2.46 -4.55
N ALA A 3 -2.68 1.27 -4.23
CA ALA A 3 -2.77 0.70 -2.89
C ALA A 3 -2.29 1.65 -1.77
N LEU A 4 -1.12 2.28 -1.90
CA LEU A 4 -0.61 3.20 -0.87
C LEU A 4 -1.49 4.43 -0.70
N VAL A 5 -2.17 4.88 -1.76
CA VAL A 5 -3.10 6.01 -1.68
C VAL A 5 -4.29 5.63 -0.79
N ALA A 6 -4.94 4.50 -1.09
CA ALA A 6 -6.05 4.00 -0.28
C ALA A 6 -5.63 3.77 1.19
N LEU A 7 -4.50 3.08 1.40
CA LEU A 7 -3.97 2.81 2.74
C LEU A 7 -3.66 4.09 3.53
N SER A 8 -3.15 5.13 2.88
CA SER A 8 -2.86 6.43 3.53
C SER A 8 -4.11 7.19 3.98
N MET A 9 -5.30 6.82 3.48
CA MET A 9 -6.57 7.43 3.84
C MET A 9 -7.22 6.79 5.08
N GLY A 10 -6.68 5.67 5.59
CA GLY A 10 -7.22 4.96 6.75
C GLY A 10 -8.66 4.51 6.50
N ASP A 11 -9.57 4.77 7.46
CA ASP A 11 -10.98 4.37 7.36
C ASP A 11 -11.64 4.85 6.06
N SER A 12 -11.32 6.07 5.60
CA SER A 12 -11.87 6.61 4.35
C SER A 12 -11.39 5.82 3.13
N GLY A 13 -10.17 5.27 3.19
CA GLY A 13 -9.63 4.38 2.17
C GLY A 13 -10.43 3.09 2.11
N VAL A 14 -10.68 2.45 3.27
CA VAL A 14 -11.51 1.23 3.34
C VAL A 14 -12.88 1.46 2.71
N ARG A 15 -13.55 2.57 3.04
CA ARG A 15 -14.87 2.90 2.45
C ARG A 15 -14.84 3.14 0.94
N SER A 16 -13.70 3.57 0.41
CA SER A 16 -13.58 3.96 -1.00
C SER A 16 -13.39 2.75 -1.93
N VAL A 17 -12.68 1.72 -1.47
CA VAL A 17 -12.34 0.54 -2.30
C VAL A 17 -12.90 -0.77 -1.73
N GLY A 18 -13.41 -0.78 -0.50
CA GLY A 18 -13.81 -1.98 0.23
C GLY A 18 -12.61 -2.68 0.88
N VAL A 19 -12.83 -3.39 1.98
CA VAL A 19 -11.76 -4.06 2.76
C VAL A 19 -10.92 -5.03 1.93
N GLY A 20 -11.54 -5.75 0.99
CA GLY A 20 -10.85 -6.68 0.10
C GLY A 20 -9.77 -5.98 -0.72
N ASP A 21 -10.14 -4.95 -1.47
CA ASP A 21 -9.20 -4.21 -2.32
C ASP A 21 -8.23 -3.36 -1.48
N TYR A 22 -8.68 -2.84 -0.33
CA TYR A 22 -7.83 -2.10 0.60
C TYR A 22 -6.60 -2.92 1.04
N ILE A 23 -6.76 -4.23 1.20
CA ILE A 23 -5.68 -5.15 1.57
C ILE A 23 -4.99 -5.71 0.31
N ASN A 24 -5.75 -6.25 -0.63
CA ASN A 24 -5.21 -7.05 -1.73
C ASN A 24 -4.41 -6.24 -2.75
N LEU A 25 -4.81 -4.99 -3.03
CA LEU A 25 -4.09 -4.15 -4.02
C LEU A 25 -2.62 -3.93 -3.66
N PHE A 26 -2.27 -4.01 -2.37
CA PHE A 26 -0.87 -3.92 -1.94
C PHE A 26 -0.12 -5.23 -2.23
N PHE A 27 -0.72 -6.37 -1.88
CA PHE A 27 -0.14 -7.70 -2.09
C PHE A 27 -0.02 -8.10 -3.57
N ASP A 28 -0.78 -7.48 -4.46
CA ASP A 28 -0.59 -7.64 -5.92
C ASP A 28 0.82 -7.27 -6.39
N VAL A 29 1.53 -6.41 -5.63
CA VAL A 29 2.88 -5.94 -5.96
C VAL A 29 3.91 -6.32 -4.89
N ILE A 30 3.54 -6.24 -3.61
CA ILE A 30 4.44 -6.41 -2.46
C ILE A 30 3.90 -7.55 -1.60
N ASP A 31 4.39 -8.75 -1.86
CA ASP A 31 3.98 -9.97 -1.17
C ASP A 31 5.17 -10.93 -1.07
N ASP A 32 5.26 -11.62 0.06
CA ASP A 32 6.29 -12.61 0.34
C ASP A 32 5.84 -14.04 -0.03
N ASP A 33 4.55 -14.25 -0.31
CA ASP A 33 3.99 -15.53 -0.74
C ASP A 33 4.13 -15.78 -2.26
N ILE A 34 4.57 -14.76 -3.02
CA ILE A 34 4.89 -14.85 -4.45
C ILE A 34 6.40 -15.12 -4.65
N PRO A 35 6.81 -15.82 -5.73
CA PRO A 35 8.17 -16.33 -5.88
C PRO A 35 9.25 -15.26 -6.17
N TRP A 36 8.88 -13.98 -6.30
CA TRP A 36 9.82 -12.90 -6.59
C TRP A 36 10.23 -12.15 -5.30
N GLN A 37 11.53 -11.90 -5.17
CA GLN A 37 12.10 -11.15 -4.03
C GLN A 37 11.97 -9.65 -4.30
N TRP A 38 10.80 -9.08 -4.00
CA TRP A 38 10.50 -7.66 -4.27
C TRP A 38 11.47 -6.68 -3.59
N ARG A 39 12.04 -7.08 -2.44
CA ARG A 39 13.07 -6.31 -1.71
C ARG A 39 14.37 -6.14 -2.49
N ASP A 40 14.64 -7.02 -3.45
CA ASP A 40 15.83 -6.98 -4.30
C ASP A 40 15.59 -6.26 -5.63
N TRP A 41 14.39 -5.73 -5.87
CA TRP A 41 14.10 -4.98 -7.09
C TRP A 41 14.90 -3.68 -7.12
N SER A 42 15.75 -3.55 -8.14
CA SER A 42 16.59 -2.36 -8.39
C SER A 42 15.80 -1.07 -8.57
N CYS A 43 14.49 -1.18 -8.77
CA CYS A 43 13.59 -0.06 -8.94
C CYS A 43 13.27 0.62 -7.59
N PHE A 44 13.41 -0.07 -6.45
CA PHE A 44 13.27 0.52 -5.11
C PHE A 44 14.64 0.92 -4.54
N THR A 45 14.66 2.06 -3.86
CA THR A 45 15.77 2.44 -2.99
C THR A 45 15.70 1.67 -1.65
N PRO A 46 16.80 1.58 -0.90
CA PRO A 46 16.77 0.96 0.43
C PRO A 46 15.75 1.59 1.37
N GLU A 47 15.56 2.92 1.31
CA GLU A 47 14.53 3.60 2.11
C GLU A 47 13.11 3.20 1.68
N GLU A 48 12.83 3.16 0.37
CA GLU A 48 11.51 2.71 -0.10
C GLU A 48 11.24 1.26 0.30
N VAL A 49 12.24 0.38 0.22
CA VAL A 49 12.11 -1.01 0.69
C VAL A 49 11.76 -1.04 2.18
N GLU A 50 12.47 -0.30 3.02
CA GLU A 50 12.18 -0.21 4.45
C GLU A 50 10.74 0.26 4.73
N ARG A 51 10.27 1.29 4.01
CA ARG A 51 8.91 1.81 4.21
C ARG A 51 7.84 0.85 3.72
N LEU A 52 8.05 0.21 2.57
CA LEU A 52 7.13 -0.79 2.02
C LEU A 52 7.08 -2.04 2.93
N ASP A 53 8.22 -2.45 3.49
CA ASP A 53 8.31 -3.58 4.42
C ASP A 53 7.52 -3.33 5.70
N ALA A 54 7.58 -2.10 6.22
CA ALA A 54 6.78 -1.70 7.38
C ALA A 54 5.26 -1.76 7.10
N VAL A 55 4.82 -1.34 5.91
CA VAL A 55 3.41 -1.44 5.49
C VAL A 55 3.00 -2.91 5.32
N HIS A 56 3.85 -3.70 4.65
CA HIS A 56 3.66 -5.13 4.44
C HIS A 56 3.46 -5.88 5.76
N GLY A 57 4.34 -5.67 6.74
CA GLY A 57 4.24 -6.31 8.05
C GLY A 57 2.96 -5.97 8.81
N LEU A 58 2.45 -4.74 8.68
CA LEU A 58 1.18 -4.34 9.29
C LEU A 58 -0.02 -5.01 8.61
N LEU A 59 -0.01 -5.12 7.28
CA LEU A 59 -1.06 -5.81 6.53
C LEU A 59 -1.06 -7.30 6.82
N GLN A 60 0.10 -7.95 6.89
CA GLN A 60 0.21 -9.34 7.30
C GLN A 60 -0.35 -9.55 8.72
N ALA A 61 -0.01 -8.67 9.66
CA ALA A 61 -0.54 -8.74 11.02
C ALA A 61 -2.06 -8.55 11.06
N ALA A 62 -2.62 -7.67 10.22
CA ALA A 62 -4.06 -7.51 10.07
C ALA A 62 -4.71 -8.79 9.53
N CYS A 63 -4.16 -9.37 8.45
CA CYS A 63 -4.67 -10.61 7.86
C CYS A 63 -4.65 -11.82 8.83
N VAL A 64 -3.69 -11.87 9.76
CA VAL A 64 -3.61 -12.95 10.76
C VAL A 64 -4.77 -12.91 11.75
N VAL A 65 -5.24 -11.71 12.12
CA VAL A 65 -6.22 -11.54 13.21
C VAL A 65 -7.64 -11.18 12.74
N THR A 66 -7.78 -10.77 11.48
CA THR A 66 -9.04 -10.39 10.86
C THR A 66 -9.48 -11.51 9.90
N PRO A 67 -10.59 -12.22 10.18
CA PRO A 67 -11.18 -13.16 9.24
C PRO A 67 -11.47 -12.49 7.89
N TRP A 68 -11.19 -13.18 6.79
CA TRP A 68 -11.42 -12.72 5.41
C TRP A 68 -12.90 -12.39 5.06
N ASN A 69 -13.83 -12.62 5.98
CA ASN A 69 -15.27 -12.37 5.82
C ASN A 69 -15.79 -11.19 6.68
N ASP A 70 -14.89 -10.38 7.26
CA ASP A 70 -15.27 -9.17 7.98
C ASP A 70 -15.80 -8.10 7.02
N THR A 71 -16.84 -7.38 7.45
CA THR A 71 -17.37 -6.24 6.69
C THR A 71 -16.42 -5.05 6.78
N ASP A 72 -16.58 -4.05 5.89
CA ASP A 72 -15.84 -2.80 6.00
C ASP A 72 -15.99 -2.16 7.40
N ASP A 73 -17.17 -2.26 8.02
CA ASP A 73 -17.45 -1.75 9.36
C ASP A 73 -16.64 -2.49 10.44
N ASP A 74 -16.57 -3.81 10.37
CA ASP A 74 -15.83 -4.65 11.33
C ASP A 74 -14.32 -4.37 11.24
N PHE A 75 -13.80 -4.26 10.01
CA PHE A 75 -12.40 -3.94 9.79
C PHE A 75 -12.05 -2.54 10.27
N ILE A 76 -12.90 -1.54 10.04
CA ILE A 76 -12.71 -0.19 10.59
C ILE A 76 -12.76 -0.21 12.12
N ALA A 77 -13.74 -0.90 12.71
CA ALA A 77 -13.90 -1.00 14.15
C ALA A 77 -12.70 -1.69 14.85
N SER A 78 -11.97 -2.56 14.15
CA SER A 78 -10.74 -3.18 14.65
C SER A 78 -9.61 -2.17 14.92
N GLY A 79 -9.66 -0.99 14.30
CA GLY A 79 -8.63 0.04 14.34
C GLY A 79 -7.40 -0.22 13.47
N TRP A 80 -7.40 -1.29 12.66
CA TRP A 80 -6.31 -1.58 11.73
C TRP A 80 -6.04 -0.46 10.71
N PRO A 81 -7.06 0.16 10.08
CA PRO A 81 -6.80 1.23 9.12
C PRO A 81 -6.02 2.40 9.75
N GLY A 82 -6.37 2.78 10.99
CA GLY A 82 -5.65 3.81 11.74
C GLY A 82 -4.22 3.42 12.13
N ARG A 83 -3.91 2.12 12.28
CA ARG A 83 -2.54 1.64 12.54
C ARG A 83 -1.70 1.58 11.26
N ILE A 84 -2.31 1.22 10.13
CA ILE A 84 -1.63 1.11 8.83
C ILE A 84 -1.37 2.50 8.22
N GLN A 85 -2.32 3.43 8.38
CA GLN A 85 -2.32 4.74 7.75
C GLN A 85 -0.99 5.52 7.89
N PRO A 86 -0.38 5.66 9.09
CA PRO A 86 0.86 6.43 9.23
C PRO A 86 2.03 5.82 8.45
N ALA A 87 2.15 4.49 8.44
CA ALA A 87 3.20 3.79 7.69
C ALA A 87 2.98 3.93 6.18
N ALA A 88 1.73 3.77 5.72
CA ALA A 88 1.38 3.93 4.31
C ALA A 88 1.63 5.35 3.81
N ARG A 89 1.33 6.37 4.62
CA ARG A 89 1.62 7.77 4.27
C ARG A 89 3.10 8.04 4.16
N ALA A 90 3.89 7.54 5.10
CA ALA A 90 5.34 7.66 5.04
C ALA A 90 5.95 6.97 3.81
N ALA A 91 5.44 5.80 3.43
CA ALA A 91 5.84 5.12 2.20
C ALA A 91 5.45 5.93 0.95
N LEU A 92 4.22 6.42 0.90
CA LEU A 92 3.71 7.23 -0.21
C LEU A 92 4.56 8.51 -0.40
N ASP A 93 4.85 9.22 0.68
CA ASP A 93 5.64 10.45 0.65
C ASP A 93 7.05 10.22 0.07
N VAL A 94 7.73 9.16 0.49
CA VAL A 94 9.07 8.79 -0.01
C VAL A 94 9.02 8.45 -1.51
N MET A 95 8.02 7.68 -1.93
CA MET A 95 7.88 7.31 -3.34
C MET A 95 7.54 8.53 -4.22
N GLN A 96 6.66 9.43 -3.75
CA GLN A 96 6.29 10.67 -4.43
C GLN A 96 7.44 11.66 -4.53
N ALA A 97 8.27 11.78 -3.48
CA ALA A 97 9.44 12.65 -3.49
C ALA A 97 10.44 12.30 -4.61
N ARG A 98 10.50 11.03 -5.01
CA ARG A 98 11.34 10.55 -6.12
C ARG A 98 10.67 10.67 -7.50
N GLY A 99 9.46 11.22 -7.57
CA GLY A 99 8.71 11.39 -8.81
C GLY A 99 7.92 10.17 -9.26
N ARG A 100 7.83 9.10 -8.45
CA ARG A 100 6.85 8.03 -8.71
C ARG A 100 5.47 8.53 -8.29
N PHE A 101 4.47 8.32 -9.14
CA PHE A 101 3.07 8.74 -8.88
C PHE A 101 2.83 10.26 -8.88
N ARG A 102 3.69 11.05 -9.55
CA ARG A 102 3.31 12.39 -10.04
C ARG A 102 2.51 12.22 -11.33
N GLU A 103 1.23 12.52 -11.31
CA GLU A 103 0.41 12.68 -12.53
C GLU A 103 0.85 13.88 -13.39
N ASP A 104 1.64 14.82 -12.85
CA ASP A 104 2.14 16.01 -13.57
C ASP A 104 3.18 15.69 -14.67
N ALA A 105 3.37 14.42 -15.03
CA ALA A 105 4.25 13.98 -16.10
C ALA A 105 3.55 12.94 -17.00
N GLU A 106 2.29 13.17 -17.36
CA GLU A 106 1.71 12.60 -18.57
C GLU A 106 2.41 13.21 -19.81
N GLU A 107 3.25 12.39 -20.45
CA GLU A 107 3.71 12.48 -21.84
C GLU A 107 4.06 13.86 -22.43
N GLU A 108 5.26 14.40 -22.11
CA GLU A 108 5.90 15.32 -23.04
C GLU A 108 6.66 14.54 -24.13
N ASN A 109 5.92 14.34 -25.23
CA ASN A 109 6.33 13.99 -26.60
C ASN A 109 6.57 12.50 -26.93
N PRO A 110 5.70 11.88 -27.77
CA PRO A 110 6.15 10.81 -28.64
C PRO A 110 7.24 11.39 -29.55
N SER A 111 8.43 10.81 -29.53
CA SER A 111 9.42 11.07 -30.58
C SER A 111 8.86 10.54 -31.91
N GLU A 112 9.03 11.34 -32.96
CA GLU A 112 8.55 11.20 -34.34
C GLU A 112 8.69 9.80 -34.96
#